data_AF-A0A8J6BGG2-F1
#
_entry.id   AF-A0A8J6BGG2-F1
#
_cell.length_a   1.000
_cell.length_b   1.000
_cell.length_c   1.000
_cell.angle_alpha   90.00
_cell.angle_beta   90.00
_cell.angle_gamma   90.00
#
_symmetry.space_group_name_H-M   'P 1'
#
loop_
_entity.id
_entity.type
_entity.pdbx_description
1 polymer ?
#
loop_
_entity_poly.entity_id
_entity_poly.type
_entity_poly.pdbx_seq_one_letter_code
_entity_poly.pdbx_strand_id
1 'polypeptide(L)'
;RLLGGPECFTALLSMQQDSPRPNGQIYFSDAKLTYNGFQIKMIPGFSKFADHVEIDSLATSLPFYGISDLKEVLGSVMKGKSTLCECRPLKVLNYLEGEAVRLARQLPLNLSKRDVLDTMRRMETQLSGNQKECIHGRPFFHQLSDITSSDD
;
A
#
# COMPACT_ATOMS: atom_id res chain seq x y z
N ARG A 1 26.99 3.25 1.41
CA ARG A 1 25.78 3.68 0.65
C ARG A 1 24.57 3.56 1.57
N LEU A 2 23.69 4.56 1.58
CA LEU A 2 22.61 4.70 2.57
C LEU A 2 21.52 3.60 2.45
N LEU A 3 21.24 3.13 1.23
CA LEU A 3 20.22 2.12 0.93
C LEU A 3 20.64 0.65 1.15
N GLY A 4 21.86 0.37 1.58
CA GLY A 4 22.30 -1.01 1.89
C GLY A 4 22.62 -1.83 0.64
N GLY A 5 23.87 -1.76 0.19
CA GLY A 5 24.43 -2.62 -0.85
C GLY A 5 23.98 -2.30 -2.29
N PRO A 6 24.64 -2.86 -3.31
CA PRO A 6 24.23 -2.78 -4.71
C PRO A 6 22.89 -3.49 -4.97
N GLU A 7 22.51 -4.48 -4.17
CA GLU A 7 21.34 -5.33 -4.39
C GLU A 7 20.02 -4.53 -4.24
N CYS A 8 19.92 -3.70 -3.20
CA CYS A 8 18.75 -2.82 -3.03
C CYS A 8 18.63 -1.81 -4.19
N PHE A 9 19.77 -1.34 -4.71
CA PHE A 9 19.78 -0.41 -5.84
C PHE A 9 19.30 -1.09 -7.12
N THR A 10 19.78 -2.31 -7.40
CA THR A 10 19.31 -3.12 -8.54
C THR A 10 17.82 -3.39 -8.44
N ALA A 11 17.31 -3.75 -7.25
CA ALA A 11 15.89 -3.96 -7.04
C ALA A 11 15.07 -2.70 -7.35
N LEU A 12 15.52 -1.52 -6.87
CA LEU A 12 14.87 -0.25 -7.15
C LEU A 12 14.84 0.07 -8.66
N LEU A 13 15.98 -0.10 -9.34
CA LEU A 13 16.07 0.15 -10.79
C LEU A 13 15.17 -0.76 -11.63
N SER A 14 14.87 -1.97 -11.16
CA SER A 14 13.95 -2.90 -11.85
C SER A 14 12.47 -2.56 -11.69
N MET A 15 12.12 -1.63 -10.80
CA MET A 15 10.73 -1.25 -10.55
C MET A 15 10.20 -0.37 -11.68
N GLN A 16 8.87 -0.27 -11.78
CA GLN A 16 8.21 0.56 -12.79
C GLN A 16 8.61 2.04 -12.65
N GLN A 17 8.94 2.64 -13.79
CA GLN A 17 9.35 4.04 -13.94
C GLN A 17 8.43 4.75 -14.95
N ASP A 18 8.26 6.05 -14.75
CA ASP A 18 7.56 6.93 -15.68
C ASP A 18 8.43 7.26 -16.90
N SER A 19 7.81 7.83 -17.93
CA SER A 19 8.56 8.48 -19.01
C SER A 19 9.39 9.65 -18.46
N PRO A 20 10.59 9.91 -19.00
CA PRO A 20 11.38 11.08 -18.63
C PRO A 20 10.58 12.37 -18.76
N ARG A 21 10.66 13.22 -17.74
CA ARG A 21 10.07 14.57 -17.78
C ARG A 21 10.91 15.49 -18.68
N PRO A 22 10.39 16.67 -19.09
CA PRO A 22 11.14 17.61 -19.92
C PRO A 22 12.48 18.07 -19.33
N ASN A 23 12.63 18.02 -18.00
CA ASN A 23 13.87 18.32 -17.29
C ASN A 23 14.82 17.12 -17.16
N GLY A 24 14.53 16.00 -17.84
CA GLY A 24 15.32 14.77 -17.81
C GLY A 24 15.10 13.88 -16.58
N GLN A 25 14.35 14.33 -15.58
CA GLN A 25 14.09 13.53 -14.37
C GLN A 25 13.12 12.38 -14.66
N ILE A 26 13.36 11.23 -14.05
CA ILE A 26 12.52 10.04 -14.17
C ILE A 26 11.98 9.70 -12.78
N TYR A 27 10.67 9.56 -12.63
CA TYR A 27 10.08 9.17 -11.35
C TYR A 27 9.78 7.67 -11.34
N PHE A 28 9.91 7.04 -10.17
CA PHE A 28 9.46 5.68 -9.98
C PHE A 28 7.96 5.69 -9.67
N SER A 29 7.16 5.09 -10.55
CA SER A 29 5.69 5.04 -10.43
C SER A 29 5.16 3.72 -9.90
N ASP A 30 6.04 2.73 -9.66
CA ASP A 30 5.65 1.45 -9.08
C ASP A 30 4.82 1.64 -7.79
N ALA A 31 3.63 1.04 -7.77
CA ALA A 31 2.69 1.13 -6.66
C ALA A 31 3.32 0.71 -5.31
N LYS A 32 4.28 -0.23 -5.33
CA LYS A 32 5.01 -0.67 -4.12
C LYS A 32 5.84 0.44 -3.49
N LEU A 33 6.22 1.48 -4.23
CA LEU A 33 6.86 2.68 -3.71
C LEU A 33 5.82 3.75 -3.38
N THR A 34 5.01 4.14 -4.37
CA THR A 34 4.12 5.29 -4.26
C THR A 34 3.02 5.07 -3.23
N TYR A 35 2.42 3.87 -3.14
CA TYR A 35 1.36 3.57 -2.17
C TYR A 35 1.88 3.16 -0.79
N ASN A 36 3.21 3.04 -0.66
CA ASN A 36 3.89 3.04 0.63
C ASN A 36 4.41 4.44 1.00
N GLY A 37 4.12 5.47 0.20
CA GLY A 37 4.44 6.85 0.54
C GLY A 37 5.87 7.25 0.23
N PHE A 38 6.53 6.58 -0.71
CA PHE A 38 7.84 7.00 -1.24
C PHE A 38 7.67 7.62 -2.62
N GLN A 39 8.09 8.88 -2.76
CA GLN A 39 8.31 9.49 -4.07
C GLN A 39 9.81 9.52 -4.33
N ILE A 40 10.25 8.76 -5.33
CA ILE A 40 11.66 8.60 -5.66
C ILE A 40 11.85 9.08 -7.10
N LYS A 41 12.94 9.79 -7.34
CA LYS A 41 13.34 10.23 -8.68
C LYS A 41 14.77 9.78 -8.99
N MET A 42 15.00 9.53 -10.26
CA MET A 42 16.30 9.35 -10.86
C MET A 42 16.65 10.61 -11.66
N ILE A 43 17.85 11.10 -11.45
CA ILE A 43 18.48 12.19 -12.19
C ILE A 43 19.57 11.54 -13.04
N PRO A 44 19.38 11.46 -14.37
CA PRO A 44 20.40 10.90 -15.26
C PRO A 44 21.70 11.68 -15.14
N GLY A 45 22.80 10.97 -14.96
CA GLY A 45 24.12 11.59 -14.89
C GLY A 45 24.62 12.03 -16.27
N PHE A 46 25.62 12.92 -16.29
CA PHE A 46 26.35 13.27 -17.52
C PHE A 46 27.14 12.09 -18.12
N SER A 47 27.26 10.96 -17.39
CA SER A 47 27.88 9.71 -17.85
C SER A 47 27.05 8.50 -17.44
N LYS A 48 27.16 7.37 -18.18
CA LYS A 48 26.44 6.10 -17.95
C LYS A 48 26.61 5.46 -16.55
N PHE A 49 27.50 6.00 -15.71
CA PHE A 49 27.81 5.47 -14.38
C PHE A 49 27.42 6.41 -13.23
N ALA A 50 26.76 7.54 -13.54
CA ALA A 50 26.48 8.60 -12.59
C ALA A 50 24.98 8.90 -12.45
N ASP A 51 24.11 7.90 -12.67
CA ASP A 51 22.69 8.10 -12.38
C ASP A 51 22.51 8.23 -10.87
N HIS A 52 21.92 9.36 -10.48
CA HIS A 52 21.69 9.70 -9.08
C HIS A 52 20.23 9.41 -8.75
N VAL A 53 19.99 8.74 -7.63
CA VAL A 53 18.63 8.46 -7.14
C VAL A 53 18.41 9.19 -5.84
N GLU A 54 17.30 9.90 -5.76
CA GLU A 54 16.92 10.74 -4.64
C GLU A 54 15.49 10.41 -4.18
N ILE A 55 15.27 10.46 -2.88
CA ILE A 55 13.93 10.49 -2.31
C ILE A 55 13.47 11.96 -2.39
N ASP A 56 12.49 12.22 -3.25
CA ASP A 56 11.94 13.55 -3.47
C ASP A 56 10.96 13.93 -2.34
N SER A 57 10.12 12.97 -1.92
CA SER A 57 9.20 13.15 -0.81
C SER A 57 8.84 11.84 -0.12
N LEU A 58 8.34 11.96 1.12
CA LEU A 58 7.94 10.85 2.00
C LEU A 58 6.58 11.16 2.62
N ALA A 59 5.82 10.11 2.94
CA ALA A 59 4.61 10.25 3.73
C ALA A 59 4.91 10.83 5.12
N THR A 60 4.20 11.91 5.48
CA THR A 60 4.38 12.62 6.76
C THR A 60 3.47 12.10 7.87
N SER A 61 2.52 11.22 7.55
CA SER A 61 1.57 10.67 8.53
C SER A 61 2.20 9.65 9.49
N LEU A 62 3.37 9.11 9.13
CA LEU A 62 4.08 8.11 9.92
C LEU A 62 5.30 8.73 10.63
N PRO A 63 5.42 8.60 11.97
CA PRO A 63 6.59 9.09 12.68
C PRO A 63 7.83 8.25 12.34
N PHE A 64 8.97 8.93 12.22
CA PHE A 64 10.27 8.31 11.90
C PHE A 64 10.24 7.40 10.66
N TYR A 65 9.47 7.79 9.64
CA TYR A 65 9.36 7.06 8.37
C TYR A 65 10.46 7.49 7.40
N GLY A 66 11.18 6.53 6.83
CA GLY A 66 12.27 6.86 5.91
C GLY A 66 13.01 5.64 5.38
N ILE A 67 14.35 5.70 5.39
CA ILE A 67 15.19 4.78 4.62
C ILE A 67 15.12 3.34 5.13
N SER A 68 14.95 3.14 6.44
CA SER A 68 14.75 1.80 7.00
C SER A 68 13.50 1.15 6.42
N ASP A 69 12.42 1.92 6.30
CA ASP A 69 11.14 1.44 5.78
C ASP A 69 11.22 1.21 4.26
N LEU A 70 11.96 2.03 3.52
CA LEU A 70 12.23 1.79 2.10
C LEU A 70 13.01 0.48 1.88
N LYS A 71 13.96 0.16 2.78
CA LYS A 71 14.67 -1.12 2.73
C LYS A 71 13.75 -2.31 2.95
N GLU A 72 12.71 -2.18 3.77
CA GLU A 72 11.70 -3.23 3.91
C GLU A 72 10.96 -3.47 2.59
N VAL A 73 10.52 -2.39 1.92
CA VAL A 73 9.86 -2.49 0.60
C VAL A 73 10.78 -3.20 -0.40
N LEU A 74 12.01 -2.70 -0.56
CA LEU A 74 12.97 -3.25 -1.52
C LEU A 74 13.35 -4.70 -1.16
N GLY A 75 13.47 -5.00 0.13
CA GLY A 75 13.72 -6.36 0.62
C GLY A 75 12.58 -7.33 0.27
N SER A 76 11.32 -6.90 0.32
CA SER A 76 10.19 -7.70 -0.17
C SER A 76 10.24 -7.90 -1.69
N VAL A 77 10.55 -6.85 -2.46
CA VAL A 77 10.71 -6.95 -3.91
C VAL A 77 11.83 -7.93 -4.28
N MET A 78 12.97 -7.88 -3.59
CA MET A 78 14.08 -8.81 -3.78
C MET A 78 13.70 -10.27 -3.47
N LYS A 79 12.76 -10.49 -2.55
CA LYS A 79 12.20 -11.81 -2.23
C LYS A 79 11.14 -12.27 -3.24
N GLY A 80 10.93 -11.53 -4.33
CA GLY A 80 9.97 -11.85 -5.38
C GLY A 80 8.51 -11.56 -5.02
N LYS A 81 8.26 -10.71 -4.01
CA LYS A 81 6.89 -10.30 -3.66
C LYS A 81 6.33 -9.38 -4.74
N SER A 82 5.16 -9.74 -5.27
CA SER A 82 4.56 -9.07 -6.43
C SER A 82 3.44 -8.11 -6.03
N THR A 83 2.74 -8.38 -4.93
CA THR A 83 1.61 -7.56 -4.50
C THR A 83 2.05 -6.40 -3.63
N LEU A 84 1.27 -5.31 -3.64
CA LEU A 84 1.49 -4.17 -2.74
C LEU A 84 1.42 -4.60 -1.27
N CYS A 85 0.44 -5.45 -0.92
CA CYS A 85 0.23 -5.91 0.45
C CYS A 85 1.48 -6.58 1.03
N GLU A 86 2.11 -7.49 0.27
CA GLU A 86 3.32 -8.19 0.69
C GLU A 86 4.57 -7.30 0.78
N CYS A 87 4.52 -6.11 0.19
CA CYS A 87 5.62 -5.14 0.18
C CYS A 87 5.38 -3.97 1.15
N ARG A 88 4.28 -3.95 1.91
CA ARG A 88 4.04 -2.90 2.89
C ARG A 88 4.99 -3.05 4.08
N PRO A 89 5.75 -2.00 4.43
CA PRO A 89 6.54 -2.00 5.67
C PRO A 89 5.63 -2.16 6.88
N LEU A 90 6.16 -2.74 7.96
CA LEU A 90 5.36 -3.01 9.16
C LEU A 90 4.73 -1.73 9.74
N LYS A 91 5.45 -0.60 9.68
CA LYS A 91 4.90 0.70 10.13
C LYS A 91 3.67 1.13 9.32
N VAL A 92 3.66 0.88 8.01
CA VAL A 92 2.52 1.22 7.14
C VAL A 92 1.32 0.35 7.47
N LEU A 93 1.53 -0.96 7.68
CA LEU A 93 0.46 -1.86 8.10
C LEU A 93 -0.15 -1.41 9.43
N ASN A 94 0.67 -1.21 10.46
CA ASN A 94 0.19 -0.77 11.78
C ASN A 94 -0.54 0.58 11.72
N TYR A 95 -0.06 1.52 10.90
CA TYR A 95 -0.73 2.79 10.70
C TYR A 95 -2.11 2.61 10.06
N LEU A 96 -2.22 1.83 8.98
CA LEU A 96 -3.49 1.59 8.29
C LEU A 96 -4.48 0.83 9.18
N GLU A 97 -4.01 -0.15 9.94
CA GLU A 97 -4.81 -0.88 10.92
C GLU A 97 -5.33 0.05 12.03
N GLY A 98 -4.48 0.93 12.55
CA GLY A 98 -4.85 1.93 13.56
C GLY A 98 -5.85 2.94 13.02
N GLU A 99 -5.64 3.43 11.79
CA GLU A 99 -6.56 4.37 11.14
C GLU A 99 -7.92 3.73 10.83
N ALA A 100 -7.95 2.45 10.44
CA ALA A 100 -9.20 1.73 10.27
C ALA A 100 -10.01 1.67 11.58
N VAL A 101 -9.34 1.40 12.71
CA VAL A 101 -9.97 1.42 14.05
C VAL A 101 -10.43 2.83 14.42
N ARG A 102 -9.59 3.85 14.18
CA ARG A 102 -9.92 5.26 14.48
C ARG A 102 -11.17 5.70 13.74
N LEU A 103 -11.25 5.42 12.44
CA LEU A 103 -12.40 5.74 11.61
C LEU A 103 -13.66 4.97 12.05
N ALA A 104 -13.53 3.68 12.34
CA ALA A 104 -14.66 2.87 12.80
C ALA A 104 -15.25 3.39 14.12
N ARG A 105 -14.40 3.85 15.06
CA ARG A 105 -14.84 4.42 16.35
C ARG A 105 -15.52 5.78 16.23
N GLN A 106 -15.32 6.48 15.12
CA GLN A 106 -15.98 7.77 14.84
C GLN A 106 -17.38 7.59 14.23
N LEU A 107 -17.77 6.37 13.87
CA LEU A 107 -19.09 6.10 13.34
C LEU A 107 -20.17 6.16 14.43
N PRO A 108 -21.39 6.60 14.09
CA PRO A 108 -22.53 6.53 15.01
C PRO A 108 -22.80 5.09 15.46
N LEU A 109 -23.17 4.92 16.74
CA LEU A 109 -23.59 3.63 17.28
C LEU A 109 -24.85 3.08 16.60
N ASN A 110 -25.73 3.97 16.15
CA ASN A 110 -26.96 3.62 15.46
C ASN A 110 -26.85 4.07 14.00
N LEU A 111 -26.94 3.10 13.09
CA LEU A 111 -26.94 3.34 11.64
C LEU A 111 -28.35 3.18 11.10
N SER A 112 -28.75 4.05 10.17
CA SER A 112 -30.03 3.88 9.49
C SER A 112 -29.95 2.70 8.51
N LYS A 113 -31.11 2.15 8.11
CA LYS A 113 -31.18 1.15 7.04
C LYS A 113 -30.45 1.60 5.77
N ARG A 114 -30.52 2.91 5.44
CA ARG A 114 -29.83 3.48 4.28
C ARG A 114 -28.32 3.40 4.44
N ASP A 115 -27.79 3.77 5.60
CA ASP A 115 -26.33 3.78 5.85
C ASP A 115 -25.75 2.36 5.83
N VAL A 116 -26.49 1.39 6.36
CA VAL A 116 -26.10 -0.03 6.30
C VAL A 116 -26.06 -0.52 4.86
N LEU A 117 -27.12 -0.28 4.08
CA LEU A 117 -27.19 -0.70 2.67
C LEU A 117 -26.12 -0.01 1.80
N ASP A 118 -25.85 1.27 2.06
CA ASP A 118 -24.78 1.99 1.37
C ASP A 118 -23.40 1.40 1.72
N THR A 119 -23.17 1.05 2.98
CA THR A 119 -21.93 0.39 3.42
C THR A 119 -21.75 -0.97 2.75
N MET A 120 -22.79 -1.78 2.66
CA MET A 120 -22.75 -3.07 1.94
C MET A 120 -22.44 -2.88 0.45
N ARG A 121 -23.09 -1.91 -0.21
CA ARG A 121 -22.82 -1.61 -1.63
C ARG A 121 -21.39 -1.14 -1.86
N ARG A 122 -20.84 -0.28 -0.99
CA ARG A 122 -19.46 0.17 -1.08
C ARG A 122 -18.48 -0.99 -0.89
N MET A 123 -18.76 -1.89 0.04
CA MET A 123 -17.96 -3.08 0.24
C MET A 123 -17.93 -3.96 -1.02
N GLU A 124 -19.06 -4.15 -1.70
CA GLU A 124 -19.12 -4.91 -2.96
C GLU A 124 -18.38 -4.25 -4.13
N THR A 125 -18.38 -2.92 -4.19
CA THR A 125 -17.83 -2.16 -5.34
C THR A 125 -16.37 -1.75 -5.16
N GLN A 126 -15.91 -1.57 -3.93
CA GLN A 126 -14.58 -1.03 -3.62
C GLN A 126 -13.61 -2.08 -3.10
N LEU A 127 -14.09 -3.17 -2.51
CA LEU A 127 -13.24 -4.29 -2.18
C LEU A 127 -13.22 -5.25 -3.38
N SER A 128 -12.04 -5.82 -3.67
CA SER A 128 -11.93 -6.92 -4.61
C SER A 128 -12.93 -8.01 -4.18
N GLY A 129 -13.82 -8.48 -5.07
CA GLY A 129 -14.99 -9.32 -4.70
C GLY A 129 -14.72 -10.61 -3.91
N ASN A 130 -13.45 -10.99 -3.73
CA ASN A 130 -13.01 -12.10 -2.88
C ASN A 130 -12.62 -11.70 -1.45
N GLN A 131 -12.55 -10.41 -1.12
CA GLN A 131 -12.12 -9.95 0.19
C GLN A 131 -13.26 -10.07 1.20
N LYS A 132 -13.13 -11.04 2.10
CA LYS A 132 -14.11 -11.35 3.14
C LYS A 132 -13.65 -10.95 4.55
N GLU A 133 -12.46 -10.37 4.64
CA GLU A 133 -11.79 -10.04 5.89
C GLU A 133 -11.31 -8.59 5.90
N CYS A 134 -11.30 -8.00 7.09
CA CYS A 134 -10.69 -6.69 7.32
C CYS A 134 -9.16 -6.78 7.21
N ILE A 135 -8.50 -5.61 7.24
CA ILE A 135 -7.03 -5.53 7.21
C ILE A 135 -6.36 -6.27 8.39
N HIS A 136 -7.08 -6.52 9.48
CA HIS A 136 -6.62 -7.30 10.64
C HIS A 136 -6.87 -8.81 10.52
N GLY A 137 -7.38 -9.29 9.38
CA GLY A 137 -7.69 -10.71 9.16
C GLY A 137 -8.96 -11.21 9.88
N ARG A 138 -9.90 -10.31 10.23
CA ARG A 138 -11.18 -10.69 10.83
C ARG A 138 -12.29 -10.71 9.78
N PRO A 139 -13.15 -11.74 9.74
CA PRO A 139 -14.22 -11.82 8.76
C PRO A 139 -15.26 -10.69 8.95
N PHE A 140 -15.78 -10.16 7.84
CA PHE A 140 -16.84 -9.15 7.87
C PHE A 140 -18.19 -9.73 8.32
N PHE A 141 -18.48 -10.97 7.93
CA PHE A 141 -19.74 -11.65 8.23
C PHE A 141 -19.49 -13.02 8.83
N HIS A 142 -20.42 -13.46 9.69
CA HIS A 142 -20.48 -14.81 10.22
C HIS A 142 -21.84 -15.41 9.81
N GLN A 143 -21.84 -16.59 9.21
CA GLN A 143 -23.07 -17.31 8.87
C GLN A 143 -23.72 -17.79 10.17
N LEU A 144 -25.01 -17.51 10.35
CA LEU A 144 -25.76 -17.90 11.55
C LEU A 144 -26.48 -19.23 11.33
N SER A 145 -27.25 -19.35 10.24
CA SER A 145 -27.97 -20.55 9.85
C SER A 145 -28.50 -20.41 8.44
N ASP A 146 -28.72 -21.53 7.75
CA ASP A 146 -29.45 -21.54 6.50
C ASP A 146 -30.96 -21.54 6.78
N ILE A 147 -31.70 -20.69 6.08
CA ILE A 147 -33.16 -20.70 6.12
C ILE A 147 -33.60 -21.65 5.00
N THR A 148 -33.85 -22.91 5.34
CA THR A 148 -34.56 -23.81 4.43
C THR A 148 -36.02 -23.39 4.40
N SER A 149 -36.53 -22.95 3.26
CA SER A 149 -37.97 -22.86 3.05
C SER A 149 -38.53 -24.27 3.14
N SER A 150 -39.04 -24.64 4.31
CA SER A 150 -40.01 -25.73 4.40
C SER A 150 -41.28 -25.21 3.74
N ASP A 151 -41.38 -25.43 2.43
CA ASP A 151 -42.66 -25.42 1.73
C ASP A 151 -43.40 -26.70 2.16
N ASP A 152 -44.30 -26.55 3.16
CA ASP A 152 -45.45 -27.44 3.34
C ASP A 152 -46.69 -26.77 2.71
#